data_AF-A0A8S2YKI3-F1
#
_entry.id   AF-A0A8S2YKI3-F1
#
_cell.length_a   1.000
_cell.length_b   1.000
_cell.length_c   1.000
_cell.angle_alpha   90.00
_cell.angle_beta   90.00
_cell.angle_gamma   90.00
#
_symmetry.space_group_name_H-M   'P 1'
#
loop_
_entity.id
_entity.type
_entity.pdbx_description
1 polymer ?
#
loop_
_entity_poly.entity_id
_entity_poly.type
_entity_poly.pdbx_seq_one_letter_code
_entity_poly.pdbx_strand_id
1 'polypeptide(L)'
;TLFDVREGRCSRGIYGSLVKANSPDFDYILLIDSEGLLSIERGDREYDRLLILFCLAISHVVIINMTGDMNEALKGMLTLCAESLKQLGVAHVPQPIVHFVLNQRADLNLQHHETAIRRICTDMKNLELSTIIDIREETFHTLPSAFKKECPLSDMLSSVYVNRTEPDFIKRVQQLCVHVIESAQQCFKRTKENEQFTDPAQWIRFTTTIFDIIQKFPDLTYFKDINERRQDNEIREHIKKQMAQIFTAEYRQELVSDSSNKTERQIEETFQVIFDKHYNDLYEKLENVLKIVKASDTIRERTRQFFKTQIIETKNAWQTACIMVTDKKKMEALVRDGAEDLRHLIDQTINDEQQNNVRTTKENADA
;
A
#
# COMPACT_ATOMS: atom_id res chain seq x y z
N THR A 1 -14.30 -36.01 -17.61
CA THR A 1 -12.95 -36.02 -17.03
C THR A 1 -13.10 -35.94 -15.52
N LEU A 2 -12.66 -36.99 -14.82
CA LEU A 2 -12.78 -37.12 -13.36
C LEU A 2 -12.09 -35.93 -12.66
N PHE A 3 -12.73 -35.42 -11.60
CA PHE A 3 -12.11 -34.53 -10.64
C PHE A 3 -11.01 -35.30 -9.90
N ASP A 4 -9.76 -35.09 -10.31
CA ASP A 4 -8.57 -35.55 -9.57
C ASP A 4 -8.42 -34.62 -8.35
N VAL A 5 -9.16 -34.90 -7.26
CA VAL A 5 -8.96 -34.24 -5.97
C VAL A 5 -7.69 -34.84 -5.37
N ARG A 6 -6.54 -34.30 -5.78
CA ARG A 6 -5.29 -34.47 -5.05
C ARG A 6 -5.40 -33.70 -3.73
N GLU A 7 -4.57 -34.04 -2.74
CA GLU A 7 -4.39 -33.27 -1.52
C GLU A 7 -4.06 -31.80 -1.89
N GLY A 8 -5.07 -30.95 -2.04
CA GLY A 8 -4.97 -29.65 -2.71
C GLY A 8 -6.25 -28.83 -2.56
N ARG A 9 -6.12 -27.50 -2.67
CA ARG A 9 -7.14 -26.49 -2.31
C ARG A 9 -8.51 -26.75 -2.95
N CYS A 10 -9.56 -26.93 -2.14
CA CYS A 10 -10.94 -27.07 -2.64
C CYS A 10 -11.59 -25.75 -3.05
N SER A 11 -11.24 -24.63 -2.37
CA SER A 11 -11.75 -23.29 -2.69
C SER A 11 -10.69 -22.48 -3.46
N ARG A 12 -11.10 -21.85 -4.56
CA ARG A 12 -10.26 -20.91 -5.36
C ARG A 12 -10.93 -19.54 -5.40
N GLY A 13 -10.24 -18.51 -4.88
CA GLY A 13 -10.80 -17.16 -4.74
C GLY A 13 -11.66 -16.98 -3.49
N ILE A 14 -12.74 -16.20 -3.61
CA ILE A 14 -13.65 -15.83 -2.53
C ILE A 14 -15.10 -16.12 -2.95
N TYR A 15 -15.85 -16.83 -2.11
CA TYR A 15 -17.25 -17.17 -2.32
C TYR A 15 -18.13 -16.50 -1.27
N GLY A 16 -19.23 -15.88 -1.71
CA GLY A 16 -20.22 -15.25 -0.83
C GLY A 16 -21.49 -16.07 -0.73
N SER A 17 -22.07 -16.17 0.47
CA SER A 17 -23.38 -16.77 0.71
C SER A 17 -24.18 -15.92 1.68
N LEU A 18 -25.39 -15.53 1.30
CA LEU A 18 -26.28 -14.75 2.17
C LEU A 18 -27.20 -15.70 2.94
N VAL A 19 -27.11 -15.67 4.27
CA VAL A 19 -27.87 -16.54 5.17
C VAL A 19 -28.82 -15.69 6.00
N LYS A 20 -30.08 -16.10 6.11
CA LYS A 20 -31.04 -15.43 6.98
C LYS A 20 -30.64 -15.61 8.44
N ALA A 21 -30.55 -14.50 9.17
CA ALA A 21 -30.25 -14.50 10.58
C ALA A 21 -31.53 -14.37 11.41
N ASN A 22 -31.56 -15.04 12.55
CA ASN A 22 -32.59 -14.85 13.57
C ASN A 22 -32.07 -13.86 14.62
N SER A 23 -31.68 -12.66 14.19
CA SER A 23 -31.12 -11.59 15.05
C SER A 23 -32.07 -10.40 15.04
N PRO A 24 -32.29 -9.72 16.18
CA PRO A 24 -33.07 -8.49 16.20
C PRO A 24 -32.33 -7.30 15.56
N ASP A 25 -31.00 -7.39 15.44
CA ASP A 25 -30.16 -6.29 14.95
C ASP A 25 -29.99 -6.29 13.41
N PHE A 26 -30.14 -7.44 12.75
CA PHE A 26 -29.97 -7.60 11.31
C PHE A 26 -30.70 -8.84 10.77
N ASP A 27 -31.21 -8.77 9.54
CA ASP A 27 -31.99 -9.85 8.92
C ASP A 27 -31.13 -10.94 8.25
N TYR A 28 -29.92 -10.59 7.82
CA TYR A 28 -29.05 -11.45 7.03
C TYR A 28 -27.59 -11.35 7.46
N ILE A 29 -26.86 -12.45 7.29
CA ILE A 29 -25.41 -12.53 7.40
C ILE A 29 -24.85 -12.89 6.04
N LEU A 30 -23.90 -12.11 5.55
CA LEU A 30 -23.08 -12.49 4.41
C LEU A 30 -21.88 -13.29 4.92
N LEU A 31 -21.85 -14.57 4.58
CA LEU A 31 -20.71 -15.46 4.82
C LEU A 31 -19.77 -15.42 3.63
N ILE A 32 -18.48 -15.30 3.93
CA ILE A 32 -17.41 -15.25 2.93
C ILE A 32 -16.48 -16.42 3.20
N ASP A 33 -16.39 -17.36 2.25
CA ASP A 33 -15.40 -18.43 2.25
C ASP A 33 -14.24 -18.06 1.34
N SER A 34 -13.02 -18.10 1.85
CA SER A 34 -11.82 -17.70 1.12
C SER A 34 -10.92 -18.89 0.82
N GLU A 35 -10.09 -18.75 -0.21
CA GLU A 35 -9.01 -19.70 -0.50
C GLU A 35 -8.09 -19.90 0.72
N GLY A 36 -7.65 -21.16 0.95
CA GLY A 36 -6.80 -21.50 2.09
C GLY A 36 -5.42 -20.85 1.97
N LEU A 37 -4.96 -20.19 3.03
CA LEU A 37 -3.68 -19.47 3.09
C LEU A 37 -2.48 -20.43 3.19
N LEU A 38 -1.28 -19.94 2.89
CA LEU A 38 0.00 -20.63 3.11
C LEU A 38 0.12 -22.01 2.42
N SER A 39 -0.57 -22.23 1.30
CA SER A 39 -0.46 -23.50 0.58
C SER A 39 0.93 -23.65 -0.02
N ILE A 40 1.46 -24.85 0.16
CA ILE A 40 2.73 -25.32 -0.42
C ILE A 40 2.68 -25.23 -1.95
N GLU A 41 1.50 -25.42 -2.56
CA GLU A 41 1.34 -25.50 -4.02
C GLU A 41 1.48 -24.16 -4.75
N ARG A 42 1.13 -23.05 -4.09
CA ARG A 42 1.13 -21.71 -4.73
C ARG A 42 2.29 -20.84 -4.28
N GLY A 43 2.85 -21.05 -3.08
CA GLY A 43 4.04 -20.35 -2.57
C GLY A 43 3.95 -18.83 -2.48
N ASP A 44 2.82 -18.23 -2.87
CA ASP A 44 2.63 -16.80 -3.02
C ASP A 44 2.11 -16.18 -1.71
N ARG A 45 3.06 -15.72 -0.89
CA ARG A 45 2.76 -15.06 0.38
C ARG A 45 2.19 -13.66 0.21
N GLU A 46 2.39 -13.02 -0.95
CA GLU A 46 1.82 -11.70 -1.23
C GLU A 46 0.32 -11.82 -1.47
N TYR A 47 -0.09 -12.83 -2.26
CA TYR A 47 -1.51 -13.15 -2.44
C TYR A 47 -2.21 -13.45 -1.10
N ASP A 48 -1.56 -14.22 -0.22
CA ASP A 48 -2.12 -14.51 1.11
C ASP A 48 -2.32 -13.23 1.95
N ARG A 49 -1.35 -12.30 1.92
CA ARG A 49 -1.46 -11.00 2.59
C ARG A 49 -2.57 -10.15 2.00
N LEU A 50 -2.70 -10.15 0.67
CA LEU A 50 -3.77 -9.43 -0.03
C LEU A 50 -5.14 -9.95 0.39
N LEU A 51 -5.29 -11.28 0.46
CA LEU A 51 -6.52 -11.91 0.87
C LEU A 51 -6.89 -11.58 2.32
N ILE A 52 -5.93 -11.65 3.25
CA ILE A 52 -6.15 -11.27 4.66
C ILE A 52 -6.50 -9.79 4.79
N LEU A 53 -5.72 -8.90 4.16
CA LEU A 53 -5.97 -7.46 4.21
C LEU A 53 -7.36 -7.12 3.69
N PHE A 54 -7.74 -7.71 2.55
CA PHE A 54 -9.07 -7.54 1.98
C PHE A 54 -10.17 -8.03 2.93
N CYS A 55 -10.05 -9.25 3.48
CA CYS A 55 -11.03 -9.80 4.42
C CYS A 55 -11.16 -8.96 5.70
N LEU A 56 -10.05 -8.47 6.26
CA LEU A 56 -10.06 -7.58 7.43
C LEU A 56 -10.73 -6.24 7.10
N ALA A 57 -10.52 -5.69 5.90
CA ALA A 57 -11.08 -4.40 5.52
C ALA A 57 -12.60 -4.43 5.31
N ILE A 58 -13.17 -5.58 4.93
CA ILE A 58 -14.57 -5.67 4.48
C ILE A 58 -15.52 -6.42 5.44
N SER A 59 -14.98 -7.07 6.47
CA SER A 59 -15.75 -8.00 7.31
C SER A 59 -15.91 -7.45 8.72
N HIS A 60 -17.12 -7.56 9.29
CA HIS A 60 -17.34 -7.29 10.71
C HIS A 60 -16.64 -8.31 11.62
N VAL A 61 -16.64 -9.57 11.18
CA VAL A 61 -16.02 -10.69 11.88
C VAL A 61 -15.16 -11.47 10.90
N VAL A 62 -13.94 -11.81 11.30
CA VAL A 62 -13.03 -12.66 10.53
C VAL A 62 -12.71 -13.91 11.34
N ILE A 63 -12.89 -15.09 10.74
CA ILE A 63 -12.56 -16.37 11.37
C ILE A 63 -11.29 -16.91 10.74
N ILE A 64 -10.26 -17.09 11.55
CA ILE A 64 -9.00 -17.70 11.15
C ILE A 64 -9.01 -19.14 11.64
N ASN A 65 -9.30 -20.05 10.72
CA ASN A 65 -9.30 -21.49 10.97
C ASN A 65 -7.92 -22.08 10.69
N MET A 66 -7.32 -22.76 11.67
CA MET A 66 -6.01 -23.39 11.54
C MET A 66 -5.96 -24.74 12.21
N THR A 67 -5.15 -25.64 11.66
CA THR A 67 -4.76 -26.90 12.31
C THR A 67 -3.44 -26.71 13.05
N GLY A 68 -3.37 -27.15 14.29
CA GLY A 68 -2.14 -27.06 15.09
C GLY A 68 -2.04 -25.78 15.91
N ASP A 69 -0.80 -25.44 16.31
CA ASP A 69 -0.52 -24.23 17.08
C ASP A 69 -0.38 -23.03 16.16
N MET A 70 -0.69 -21.84 16.67
CA MET A 70 -0.48 -20.61 15.94
C MET A 70 1.02 -20.43 15.64
N ASN A 71 1.35 -20.25 14.38
CA ASN A 71 2.73 -20.05 13.93
C ASN A 71 3.11 -18.55 13.89
N GLU A 72 4.39 -18.25 14.08
CA GLU A 72 4.91 -16.88 13.99
C GLU A 72 4.70 -16.26 12.58
N ALA A 73 4.56 -17.10 11.55
CA ALA A 73 4.31 -16.64 10.18
C ALA A 73 2.94 -15.95 10.03
N LEU A 74 1.87 -16.58 10.53
CA LEU A 74 0.52 -16.02 10.53
C LEU A 74 0.44 -14.78 11.40
N LYS A 75 1.08 -14.81 12.58
CA LYS A 75 1.17 -13.64 13.45
C LYS A 75 1.81 -12.46 12.70
N GLY A 76 3.00 -12.64 12.12
CA GLY A 76 3.66 -11.60 11.33
C GLY A 76 2.80 -11.10 10.16
N MET A 77 2.07 -12.01 9.50
CA MET A 77 1.15 -11.67 8.42
C MET A 77 -0.02 -10.80 8.90
N LEU A 78 -0.67 -11.17 10.00
CA LEU A 78 -1.76 -10.41 10.60
C LEU A 78 -1.30 -9.05 11.09
N THR A 79 -0.14 -8.98 11.74
CA THR A 79 0.43 -7.74 12.22
C THR A 79 0.68 -6.78 11.06
N LEU A 80 1.29 -7.27 9.97
CA LEU A 80 1.51 -6.48 8.76
C LEU A 80 0.19 -6.04 8.10
N CYS A 81 -0.79 -6.93 8.01
CA CYS A 81 -2.10 -6.60 7.43
C CYS A 81 -2.85 -5.56 8.28
N ALA A 82 -2.77 -5.64 9.60
CA ALA A 82 -3.37 -4.63 10.48
C ALA A 82 -2.69 -3.25 10.33
N GLU A 83 -1.37 -3.21 10.21
CA GLU A 83 -0.67 -1.96 9.88
C GLU A 83 -1.06 -1.41 8.50
N SER A 84 -1.18 -2.28 7.50
CA SER A 84 -1.62 -1.88 6.17
C SER A 84 -3.07 -1.43 6.15
N LEU A 85 -3.93 -2.00 6.99
CA LEU A 85 -5.31 -1.54 7.18
C LEU A 85 -5.35 -0.11 7.72
N LYS A 86 -4.50 0.22 8.70
CA LYS A 86 -4.33 1.60 9.20
C LYS A 86 -3.89 2.58 8.11
N GLN A 87 -3.12 2.11 7.12
CA GLN A 87 -2.61 2.93 6.03
C GLN A 87 -3.53 3.01 4.81
N LEU A 88 -4.63 2.24 4.78
CA LEU A 88 -5.56 2.20 3.65
C LEU A 88 -6.16 3.57 3.34
N GLY A 89 -6.23 4.47 4.35
CA GLY A 89 -6.60 5.88 4.18
C GLY A 89 -8.04 6.12 3.73
N VAL A 90 -8.85 5.06 3.63
CA VAL A 90 -10.27 5.09 3.25
C VAL A 90 -11.12 4.42 4.32
N ALA A 91 -12.43 4.65 4.26
CA ALA A 91 -13.38 3.94 5.11
C ALA A 91 -13.27 2.44 4.87
N HIS A 92 -12.84 1.70 5.88
CA HIS A 92 -12.86 0.24 5.98
C HIS A 92 -13.65 -0.14 7.25
N VAL A 93 -14.12 -1.39 7.36
CA VAL A 93 -14.86 -1.80 8.57
C VAL A 93 -14.02 -1.50 9.80
N PRO A 94 -14.51 -0.65 10.73
CA PRO A 94 -13.72 -0.23 11.87
C PRO A 94 -13.61 -1.38 12.85
N GLN A 95 -12.37 -1.72 13.19
CA GLN A 95 -12.02 -2.66 14.25
C GLN A 95 -12.74 -4.01 14.14
N PRO A 96 -12.54 -4.76 13.02
CA PRO A 96 -13.13 -6.08 12.85
C PRO A 96 -12.71 -7.02 13.99
N ILE A 97 -13.64 -7.87 14.43
CA ILE A 97 -13.39 -8.86 15.48
C ILE A 97 -12.84 -10.14 14.85
N VAL A 98 -11.66 -10.58 15.31
CA VAL A 98 -10.98 -11.75 14.76
C VAL A 98 -11.09 -12.93 15.72
N HIS A 99 -11.72 -14.01 15.24
CA HIS A 99 -11.84 -15.28 15.94
C HIS A 99 -10.77 -16.26 15.43
N PHE A 100 -10.06 -16.91 16.36
CA PHE A 100 -9.11 -17.97 16.06
C PHE A 100 -9.73 -19.32 16.37
N VAL A 101 -9.76 -20.22 15.39
CA VAL A 101 -10.30 -21.57 15.55
C VAL A 101 -9.18 -22.58 15.35
N LEU A 102 -8.77 -23.22 16.45
CA LEU A 102 -7.77 -24.28 16.48
C LEU A 102 -8.48 -25.62 16.22
N ASN A 103 -8.52 -26.03 14.96
CA ASN A 103 -9.23 -27.21 14.49
C ASN A 103 -8.42 -28.51 14.72
N GLN A 104 -9.15 -29.63 14.89
CA GLN A 104 -8.61 -30.96 15.16
C GLN A 104 -7.73 -31.04 16.42
N ARG A 105 -8.00 -30.19 17.41
CA ARG A 105 -7.32 -30.16 18.70
C ARG A 105 -8.28 -30.62 19.78
N ALA A 106 -8.08 -31.85 20.26
CA ALA A 106 -8.88 -32.42 21.34
C ALA A 106 -8.53 -31.85 22.71
N ASP A 107 -7.36 -31.21 22.85
CA ASP A 107 -6.93 -30.63 24.11
C ASP A 107 -7.91 -29.52 24.55
N LEU A 108 -8.58 -29.79 25.66
CA LEU A 108 -9.50 -28.87 26.35
C LEU A 108 -8.72 -27.80 27.11
N ASN A 109 -7.44 -28.01 27.36
CA ASN A 109 -6.68 -27.19 28.27
C ASN A 109 -6.21 -25.91 27.57
N LEU A 110 -7.15 -24.96 27.43
CA LEU A 110 -6.84 -23.59 27.01
C LEU A 110 -5.68 -23.01 27.82
N GLN A 111 -5.39 -23.44 29.06
CA GLN A 111 -4.23 -22.98 29.84
C GLN A 111 -2.88 -23.25 29.15
N HIS A 112 -2.76 -24.35 28.38
CA HIS A 112 -1.54 -24.63 27.61
C HIS A 112 -1.37 -23.64 26.44
N HIS A 113 -2.48 -23.09 25.94
CA HIS A 113 -2.50 -22.07 24.89
C HIS A 113 -2.62 -20.65 25.44
N GLU A 114 -3.03 -20.47 26.70
CA GLU A 114 -3.33 -19.20 27.34
C GLU A 114 -2.11 -18.29 27.35
N THR A 115 -0.92 -18.86 27.56
CA THR A 115 0.34 -18.12 27.47
C THR A 115 0.59 -17.62 26.04
N ALA A 116 0.31 -18.44 25.01
CA ALA A 116 0.45 -18.03 23.61
C ALA A 116 -0.61 -16.99 23.21
N ILE A 117 -1.86 -17.18 23.64
CA ILE A 117 -2.99 -16.27 23.44
C ILE A 117 -2.69 -14.90 24.07
N ARG A 118 -2.30 -14.87 25.35
CA ARG A 118 -1.90 -13.65 26.06
C ARG A 118 -0.74 -12.96 25.37
N ARG A 119 0.25 -13.72 24.90
CA ARG A 119 1.40 -13.17 24.17
C ARG A 119 0.96 -12.46 22.89
N ILE A 120 0.05 -13.04 22.11
CA ILE A 120 -0.51 -12.40 20.91
C ILE A 120 -1.24 -11.11 21.29
N CYS A 121 -2.14 -11.20 22.28
CA CYS A 121 -2.93 -10.05 22.72
C CYS A 121 -2.01 -8.92 23.22
N THR A 122 -0.93 -9.27 23.92
CA THR A 122 0.08 -8.32 24.41
C THR A 122 0.88 -7.72 23.26
N ASP A 123 1.33 -8.54 22.30
CA ASP A 123 2.11 -8.07 21.15
C ASP A 123 1.26 -7.14 20.25
N MET A 124 -0.01 -7.48 20.01
CA MET A 124 -0.94 -6.62 19.27
C MET A 124 -1.24 -5.31 20.01
N LYS A 125 -1.28 -5.32 21.34
CA LYS A 125 -1.40 -4.09 22.16
C LYS A 125 -0.14 -3.24 22.09
N ASN A 126 1.04 -3.85 22.21
CA ASN A 126 2.33 -3.16 22.17
C ASN A 126 2.58 -2.46 20.82
N LEU A 127 2.02 -2.99 19.74
CA LEU A 127 2.07 -2.40 18.41
C LEU A 127 0.90 -1.44 18.12
N GLU A 128 0.07 -1.15 19.12
CA GLU A 128 -1.13 -0.30 19.02
C GLU A 128 -2.18 -0.80 18.01
N LEU A 129 -2.07 -2.05 17.56
CA LEU A 129 -2.94 -2.65 16.54
C LEU A 129 -4.29 -3.09 17.10
N SER A 130 -4.41 -3.20 18.42
CA SER A 130 -5.69 -3.47 19.10
C SER A 130 -6.77 -2.41 18.82
N THR A 131 -6.37 -1.21 18.38
CA THR A 131 -7.29 -0.16 17.93
C THR A 131 -7.79 -0.38 16.50
N ILE A 132 -7.09 -1.20 15.73
CA ILE A 132 -7.33 -1.46 14.31
C ILE A 132 -8.04 -2.79 14.08
N ILE A 133 -7.72 -3.81 14.87
CA ILE A 133 -8.38 -5.13 14.88
C ILE A 133 -8.66 -5.56 16.33
N ASP A 134 -9.80 -6.19 16.58
CA ASP A 134 -10.22 -6.63 17.91
C ASP A 134 -9.92 -8.12 18.08
N ILE A 135 -8.87 -8.42 18.84
CA ILE A 135 -8.47 -9.77 19.26
C ILE A 135 -8.53 -9.81 20.79
N ARG A 136 -9.29 -10.77 21.34
CA ARG A 136 -9.45 -10.96 22.79
C ARG A 136 -9.25 -12.42 23.14
N GLU A 137 -9.03 -12.71 24.41
CA GLU A 137 -8.85 -14.10 24.87
C GLU A 137 -10.09 -14.95 24.57
N GLU A 138 -11.29 -14.39 24.72
CA GLU A 138 -12.55 -15.07 24.38
C GLU A 138 -12.76 -15.34 22.89
N THR A 139 -11.95 -14.76 21.99
CA THR A 139 -12.06 -15.01 20.55
C THR A 139 -11.24 -16.22 20.10
N PHE A 140 -10.61 -16.96 21.01
CA PHE A 140 -9.91 -18.21 20.72
C PHE A 140 -10.77 -19.43 21.06
N HIS A 141 -10.91 -20.34 20.08
CA HIS A 141 -11.77 -21.51 20.16
C HIS A 141 -10.98 -22.75 19.77
N THR A 142 -11.15 -23.85 20.51
CA THR A 142 -10.57 -25.16 20.17
C THR A 142 -11.67 -26.10 19.71
N LEU A 143 -11.51 -26.73 18.55
CA LEU A 143 -12.43 -27.73 18.03
C LEU A 143 -11.74 -29.10 17.97
N PRO A 144 -12.29 -30.14 18.60
CA PRO A 144 -11.77 -31.50 18.47
C PRO A 144 -11.99 -32.04 17.06
N SER A 145 -11.51 -33.26 16.78
CA SER A 145 -11.87 -33.93 15.53
C SER A 145 -13.39 -34.04 15.39
N ALA A 146 -13.92 -33.64 14.24
CA ALA A 146 -15.36 -33.73 13.96
C ALA A 146 -15.87 -35.16 13.96
N PHE A 147 -15.00 -36.11 13.63
CA PHE A 147 -15.33 -37.52 13.51
C PHE A 147 -14.39 -38.40 14.33
N LYS A 148 -14.94 -39.44 14.91
CA LYS A 148 -14.22 -40.53 15.54
C LYS A 148 -14.47 -41.82 14.77
N LYS A 149 -13.39 -42.53 14.45
CA LYS A 149 -13.48 -43.87 13.84
C LYS A 149 -13.84 -44.86 14.95
N GLU A 150 -15.01 -45.45 14.85
CA GLU A 150 -15.45 -46.54 15.73
C GLU A 150 -15.51 -47.84 14.92
N CYS A 151 -15.00 -48.93 15.50
CA CYS A 151 -15.22 -50.28 15.00
C CYS A 151 -16.51 -50.80 15.65
N PRO A 152 -17.59 -51.04 14.89
CA PRO A 152 -18.89 -51.41 15.47
C PRO A 152 -18.91 -52.81 16.11
N LEU A 153 -17.93 -53.66 15.80
CA LEU A 153 -17.84 -55.05 16.23
C LEU A 153 -16.45 -55.29 16.85
N SER A 154 -16.40 -55.96 18.01
CA SER A 154 -15.15 -56.38 18.66
C SER A 154 -14.46 -57.55 17.93
N ASP A 155 -15.07 -58.08 16.89
CA ASP A 155 -14.52 -59.19 16.11
C ASP A 155 -13.47 -58.67 15.13
N MET A 156 -12.24 -59.14 15.30
CA MET A 156 -11.02 -58.79 14.55
C MET A 156 -11.07 -59.00 13.01
N LEU A 157 -12.24 -59.29 12.43
CA LEU A 157 -12.39 -59.69 11.03
C LEU A 157 -13.14 -58.67 10.15
N SER A 158 -13.78 -57.63 10.70
CA SER A 158 -14.42 -56.60 9.87
C SER A 158 -13.56 -55.33 9.78
N SER A 159 -12.98 -55.05 8.61
CA SER A 159 -12.27 -53.80 8.29
C SER A 159 -13.20 -52.57 8.12
N VAL A 160 -14.45 -52.67 8.58
CA VAL A 160 -15.48 -51.64 8.39
C VAL A 160 -15.45 -50.68 9.58
N TYR A 161 -14.83 -49.52 9.37
CA TYR A 161 -14.88 -48.40 10.31
C TYR A 161 -16.07 -47.50 9.99
N VAL A 162 -16.84 -47.14 11.02
CA VAL A 162 -17.89 -46.12 10.89
C VAL A 162 -17.38 -44.83 11.50
N ASN A 163 -17.50 -43.73 10.75
CA ASN A 163 -17.23 -42.39 11.28
C ASN A 163 -18.48 -41.90 12.00
N ARG A 164 -18.38 -41.68 13.31
CA ARG A 164 -19.43 -41.01 14.08
C ARG A 164 -19.01 -39.59 14.40
N THR A 165 -19.96 -38.67 14.32
CA THR A 165 -19.74 -37.27 14.72
C THR A 165 -19.50 -37.20 16.22
N GLU A 166 -18.42 -36.55 16.63
CA GLU A 166 -18.07 -36.43 18.04
C GLU A 166 -19.03 -35.44 18.74
N PRO A 167 -19.73 -35.83 19.82
CA PRO A 167 -20.67 -34.94 20.51
C PRO A 167 -20.02 -33.64 21.04
N ASP A 168 -18.77 -33.73 21.48
CA ASP A 168 -18.02 -32.57 21.96
C ASP A 168 -17.73 -31.56 20.81
N PHE A 169 -17.46 -32.05 19.60
CA PHE A 169 -17.33 -31.19 18.42
C PHE A 169 -18.62 -30.39 18.18
N ILE A 170 -19.78 -31.05 18.20
CA ILE A 170 -21.08 -30.39 17.98
C ILE A 170 -21.30 -29.29 19.03
N LYS A 171 -21.07 -29.61 20.31
CA LYS A 171 -21.24 -28.66 21.41
C LYS A 171 -20.36 -27.42 21.23
N ARG A 172 -19.08 -27.59 20.89
CA ARG A 172 -18.15 -26.46 20.73
C ARG A 172 -18.42 -25.64 19.47
N VAL A 173 -18.85 -26.27 18.37
CA VAL A 173 -19.29 -25.54 17.17
C VAL A 173 -20.53 -24.69 17.47
N GLN A 174 -21.50 -25.21 18.23
CA GLN A 174 -22.66 -24.43 18.65
C GLN A 174 -22.26 -23.21 19.48
N GLN A 175 -21.32 -23.37 20.42
CA GLN A 175 -20.78 -22.26 21.22
C GLN A 175 -20.05 -21.23 20.33
N LEU A 176 -19.21 -21.68 19.40
CA LEU A 176 -18.55 -20.82 18.43
C LEU A 176 -19.57 -20.01 17.60
N CYS A 177 -20.64 -20.65 17.12
CA CYS A 177 -21.70 -19.96 16.40
C CYS A 177 -22.34 -18.85 17.24
N VAL A 178 -22.64 -19.10 18.53
CA VAL A 178 -23.17 -18.07 19.43
C VAL A 178 -22.19 -16.89 19.54
N HIS A 179 -20.92 -17.15 19.84
CA HIS A 179 -19.92 -16.10 19.97
C HIS A 179 -19.71 -15.30 18.67
N VAL A 180 -19.73 -15.95 17.50
CA VAL A 180 -19.61 -15.27 16.20
C VAL A 180 -20.80 -14.32 15.96
N ILE A 181 -22.02 -14.74 16.30
CA ILE A 181 -23.21 -13.91 16.17
C ILE A 181 -23.17 -12.73 17.15
N GLU A 182 -22.78 -12.95 18.40
CA GLU A 182 -22.62 -11.89 19.40
C GLU A 182 -21.55 -10.87 18.98
N SER A 183 -20.40 -11.34 18.47
CA SER A 183 -19.37 -10.47 17.90
C SER A 183 -19.89 -9.68 16.71
N ALA A 184 -20.65 -10.30 15.80
CA ALA A 184 -21.25 -9.61 14.66
C ALA A 184 -22.22 -8.51 15.12
N GLN A 185 -23.06 -8.77 16.12
CA GLN A 185 -23.94 -7.77 16.73
C GLN A 185 -23.16 -6.63 17.40
N GLN A 186 -22.08 -6.96 18.11
CA GLN A 186 -21.21 -5.96 18.74
C GLN A 186 -20.57 -5.06 17.69
N CYS A 187 -20.00 -5.63 16.63
CA CYS A 187 -19.40 -4.87 15.54
C CYS A 187 -20.45 -4.01 14.82
N PHE A 188 -21.63 -4.58 14.53
CA PHE A 188 -22.74 -3.85 13.92
C PHE A 188 -23.18 -2.63 14.75
N LYS A 189 -23.24 -2.78 16.08
CA LYS A 189 -23.55 -1.66 16.99
C LYS A 189 -22.47 -0.58 16.96
N ARG A 190 -21.19 -0.95 16.87
CA ARG A 190 -20.06 0.01 16.72
C ARG A 190 -20.12 0.76 15.39
N THR A 191 -20.56 0.09 14.32
CA THR A 191 -20.58 0.65 12.96
C THR A 191 -21.85 1.43 12.64
N LYS A 192 -22.92 1.25 13.42
CA LYS A 192 -24.24 1.88 13.18
C LYS A 192 -24.21 3.41 13.11
N GLU A 193 -23.26 4.07 13.78
CA GLU A 193 -23.13 5.54 13.72
C GLU A 193 -22.34 6.02 12.50
N ASN A 194 -21.57 5.13 11.86
CA ASN A 194 -20.69 5.42 10.73
C ASN A 194 -21.07 4.62 9.47
N GLU A 195 -22.37 4.28 9.31
CA GLU A 195 -22.91 3.31 8.35
C GLU A 195 -22.12 3.23 7.03
N GLN A 196 -21.23 2.26 6.91
CA GLN A 196 -20.41 2.08 5.70
C GLN A 196 -21.21 1.39 4.60
N PHE A 197 -22.09 0.48 4.99
CA PHE A 197 -23.05 -0.20 4.14
C PHE A 197 -24.18 -0.80 4.99
N THR A 198 -25.40 -0.81 4.46
CA THR A 198 -26.58 -1.39 5.11
C THR A 198 -27.25 -2.50 4.29
N ASP A 199 -26.87 -2.64 3.03
CA ASP A 199 -27.43 -3.63 2.10
C ASP A 199 -26.33 -4.30 1.24
N PRO A 200 -26.61 -5.44 0.60
CA PRO A 200 -25.64 -6.13 -0.24
C PRO A 200 -25.09 -5.31 -1.41
N ALA A 201 -25.88 -4.41 -2.02
CA ALA A 201 -25.41 -3.59 -3.14
C ALA A 201 -24.44 -2.49 -2.67
N GLN A 202 -24.69 -1.89 -1.50
CA GLN A 202 -23.74 -1.00 -0.84
C GLN A 202 -22.45 -1.73 -0.47
N TRP A 203 -22.57 -2.94 0.09
CA TRP A 203 -21.42 -3.77 0.42
C TRP A 203 -20.57 -4.09 -0.83
N ILE A 204 -21.18 -4.43 -1.97
CA ILE A 204 -20.44 -4.67 -3.22
C ILE A 204 -19.67 -3.42 -3.67
N ARG A 205 -20.29 -2.23 -3.65
CA ARG A 205 -19.61 -0.98 -4.02
C ARG A 205 -18.43 -0.67 -3.08
N PHE A 206 -18.67 -0.86 -1.79
CA PHE A 206 -17.67 -0.67 -0.75
C PHE A 206 -16.47 -1.62 -0.95
N THR A 207 -16.73 -2.92 -1.12
CA THR A 207 -15.67 -3.91 -1.31
C THR A 207 -14.92 -3.74 -2.62
N THR A 208 -15.58 -3.32 -3.70
CA THR A 208 -14.91 -3.01 -4.97
C THR A 208 -13.96 -1.84 -4.80
N THR A 209 -14.37 -0.79 -4.09
CA THR A 209 -13.51 0.36 -3.79
C THR A 209 -12.27 -0.06 -3.00
N ILE A 210 -12.45 -0.88 -1.96
CA ILE A 210 -11.34 -1.42 -1.16
C ILE A 210 -10.41 -2.28 -2.02
N PHE A 211 -10.96 -3.16 -2.85
CA PHE A 211 -10.18 -4.02 -3.73
C PHE A 211 -9.33 -3.19 -4.71
N ASP A 212 -9.93 -2.20 -5.37
CA ASP A 212 -9.23 -1.32 -6.32
C ASP A 212 -8.10 -0.54 -5.65
N ILE A 213 -8.27 -0.13 -4.40
CA ILE A 213 -7.24 0.57 -3.62
C ILE A 213 -6.09 -0.38 -3.31
N ILE A 214 -6.37 -1.58 -2.79
CA ILE A 214 -5.33 -2.57 -2.50
C ILE A 214 -4.53 -2.89 -3.76
N GLN A 215 -5.18 -3.00 -4.92
CA GLN A 215 -4.51 -3.21 -6.22
C GLN A 215 -3.66 -2.00 -6.66
N LYS A 216 -4.13 -0.77 -6.43
CA LYS A 216 -3.40 0.46 -6.78
C LYS A 216 -2.19 0.71 -5.87
N PHE A 217 -2.20 0.21 -4.64
CA PHE A 217 -1.14 0.40 -3.66
C PHE A 217 -0.52 -0.95 -3.25
N PRO A 218 0.28 -1.59 -4.13
CA PRO A 218 0.88 -2.90 -3.86
C PRO A 218 1.77 -2.89 -2.62
N ASP A 219 2.32 -1.73 -2.25
CA ASP A 219 3.10 -1.51 -1.02
C ASP A 219 2.39 -1.98 0.25
N LEU A 220 1.06 -2.07 0.25
CA LEU A 220 0.26 -2.57 1.37
C LEU A 220 0.48 -4.06 1.64
N THR A 221 0.80 -4.85 0.62
CA THR A 221 0.90 -6.31 0.71
C THR A 221 2.27 -6.82 0.26
N TYR A 222 3.12 -5.95 -0.27
CA TYR A 222 4.40 -6.32 -0.85
C TYR A 222 5.42 -6.83 0.17
N PHE A 223 5.56 -6.13 1.31
CA PHE A 223 6.57 -6.45 2.31
C PHE A 223 6.33 -7.82 2.97
N LYS A 224 7.42 -8.52 3.31
CA LYS A 224 7.35 -9.81 4.02
C LYS A 224 6.92 -9.63 5.47
N ASP A 225 7.45 -8.59 6.11
CA ASP A 225 7.19 -8.25 7.50
C ASP A 225 7.36 -6.73 7.73
N ILE A 226 7.02 -6.31 8.94
CA ILE A 226 7.01 -4.90 9.35
C ILE A 226 8.42 -4.33 9.41
N ASN A 227 9.43 -5.14 9.74
CA ASN A 227 10.80 -4.66 9.79
C ASN A 227 11.31 -4.33 8.39
N GLU A 228 10.96 -5.15 7.39
CA GLU A 228 11.27 -4.89 5.99
C GLU A 228 10.67 -3.56 5.52
N ARG A 229 9.39 -3.30 5.85
CA ARG A 229 8.71 -2.04 5.55
C ARG A 229 9.39 -0.85 6.24
N ARG A 230 9.70 -0.98 7.53
CA ARG A 230 10.35 0.08 8.31
C ARG A 230 11.72 0.40 7.71
N GLN A 231 12.48 -0.62 7.33
CA GLN A 231 13.77 -0.48 6.68
C GLN A 231 13.66 0.26 5.34
N ASP A 232 12.71 -0.09 4.46
CA ASP A 232 12.47 0.63 3.19
C ASP A 232 12.18 2.12 3.44
N ASN A 233 11.32 2.42 4.41
CA ASN A 233 10.97 3.80 4.77
C ASN A 233 12.17 4.59 5.30
N GLU A 234 12.95 4.02 6.22
CA GLU A 234 14.15 4.66 6.78
C GLU A 234 15.18 4.97 5.67
N ILE A 235 15.39 4.05 4.74
CA ILE A 235 16.30 4.24 3.61
C ILE A 235 15.78 5.32 2.66
N ARG A 236 14.48 5.33 2.35
CA ARG A 236 13.85 6.35 1.50
C ARG A 236 13.97 7.75 2.10
N GLU A 237 13.73 7.89 3.40
CA GLU A 237 13.91 9.17 4.08
C GLU A 237 15.38 9.60 4.13
N HIS A 238 16.30 8.64 4.30
CA HIS A 238 17.74 8.93 4.19
C HIS A 238 18.11 9.45 2.79
N ILE A 239 17.60 8.83 1.72
CA ILE A 239 17.80 9.28 0.34
C ILE A 239 17.28 10.69 0.16
N LYS A 240 16.04 10.98 0.56
CA LYS A 240 15.46 12.32 0.47
C LYS A 240 16.32 13.36 1.19
N LYS A 241 16.81 13.02 2.38
CA LYS A 241 17.69 13.91 3.16
C LYS A 241 19.02 14.17 2.45
N GLN A 242 19.67 13.14 1.89
CA GLN A 242 20.91 13.29 1.12
C GLN A 242 20.69 14.13 -0.14
N MET A 243 19.60 13.88 -0.86
CA MET A 243 19.22 14.67 -2.03
C MET A 243 18.98 16.13 -1.66
N ALA A 244 18.26 16.42 -0.58
CA ALA A 244 18.00 17.78 -0.12
C ALA A 244 19.29 18.53 0.32
N GLN A 245 20.32 17.82 0.74
CA GLN A 245 21.63 18.41 1.09
C GLN A 245 22.45 18.80 -0.14
N ILE A 246 22.28 18.12 -1.28
CA ILE A 246 23.02 18.38 -2.51
C ILE A 246 22.23 19.33 -3.42
N PHE A 247 20.95 19.03 -3.61
CA PHE A 247 20.07 19.75 -4.52
C PHE A 247 19.38 20.92 -3.81
N THR A 248 20.19 21.87 -3.32
CA THR A 248 19.69 23.06 -2.63
C THR A 248 19.20 24.13 -3.60
N ALA A 249 18.45 25.11 -3.09
CA ALA A 249 17.97 26.23 -3.90
C ALA A 249 19.12 27.09 -4.44
N GLU A 250 20.18 27.27 -3.65
CA GLU A 250 21.40 27.99 -4.04
C GLU A 250 22.11 27.27 -5.18
N TYR A 251 22.27 25.94 -5.06
CA TYR A 251 22.89 25.14 -6.10
C TYR A 251 22.09 25.19 -7.41
N ARG A 252 20.75 25.19 -7.32
CA ARG A 252 19.90 25.42 -8.50
C ARG A 252 20.14 26.79 -9.14
N GLN A 253 20.28 27.85 -8.35
CA GLN A 253 20.52 29.19 -8.87
C GLN A 253 21.89 29.31 -9.56
N GLU A 254 22.91 28.66 -9.02
CA GLU A 254 24.24 28.56 -9.63
C GLU A 254 24.14 27.92 -11.03
N LEU A 255 23.44 26.78 -11.15
CA LEU A 255 23.23 26.11 -12.44
C LEU A 255 22.47 26.98 -13.44
N VAL A 256 21.50 27.77 -12.98
CA VAL A 256 20.75 28.72 -13.83
C VAL A 256 21.65 29.87 -14.29
N SER A 257 22.51 30.39 -13.41
CA SER A 257 23.49 31.42 -13.74
C SER A 257 24.47 30.94 -14.80
N ASP A 258 25.04 29.75 -14.61
CA ASP A 258 26.00 29.13 -15.54
C ASP A 258 25.40 28.80 -16.92
N SER A 259 24.08 28.78 -17.01
CA SER A 259 23.32 28.44 -18.20
C SER A 259 22.79 29.66 -18.96
N SER A 260 23.00 30.88 -18.46
CA SER A 260 22.35 32.09 -19.00
C SER A 260 22.67 32.37 -20.48
N ASN A 261 23.84 31.91 -20.95
CA ASN A 261 24.33 32.14 -22.31
C ASN A 261 24.35 30.85 -23.15
N LYS A 262 23.73 29.77 -22.65
CA LYS A 262 23.73 28.47 -23.32
C LYS A 262 22.48 28.27 -24.19
N THR A 263 22.61 27.48 -25.25
CA THR A 263 21.46 26.96 -26.00
C THR A 263 20.76 25.86 -25.20
N GLU A 264 19.51 25.55 -25.54
CA GLU A 264 18.75 24.47 -24.89
C GLU A 264 19.51 23.13 -24.90
N ARG A 265 20.08 22.76 -26.06
CA ARG A 265 20.92 21.56 -26.19
C ARG A 265 22.16 21.59 -25.28
N GLN A 266 22.81 22.73 -25.14
CA GLN A 266 23.96 22.85 -24.24
C GLN A 266 23.55 22.75 -22.76
N ILE A 267 22.36 23.23 -22.41
CA ILE A 267 21.78 23.07 -21.07
C ILE A 267 21.50 21.58 -20.82
N GLU A 268 20.85 20.88 -21.75
CA GLU A 268 20.61 19.44 -21.69
C GLU A 268 21.88 18.62 -21.44
N GLU A 269 22.92 18.85 -22.26
CA GLU A 269 24.21 18.17 -22.15
C GLU A 269 24.89 18.48 -20.80
N THR A 270 24.86 19.75 -20.36
CA THR A 270 25.41 20.14 -19.05
C THR A 270 24.69 19.43 -17.91
N PHE A 271 23.35 19.42 -17.92
CA PHE A 271 22.55 18.79 -16.88
C PHE A 271 22.75 17.28 -16.86
N GLN A 272 22.88 16.63 -18.02
CA GLN A 272 23.18 15.20 -18.09
C GLN A 272 24.50 14.88 -17.37
N VAL A 273 25.59 15.57 -17.71
CA VAL A 273 26.91 15.33 -17.10
C VAL A 273 26.90 15.56 -15.59
N ILE A 274 26.28 16.67 -15.14
CA ILE A 274 26.23 17.02 -13.71
C ILE A 274 25.40 16.01 -12.92
N PHE A 275 24.21 15.66 -13.41
CA PHE A 275 23.35 14.71 -12.71
C PHE A 275 23.87 13.27 -12.79
N ASP A 276 24.58 12.88 -13.85
CA ASP A 276 25.24 11.56 -13.91
C ASP A 276 26.36 11.45 -12.87
N LYS A 277 27.13 12.52 -12.67
CA LYS A 277 28.14 12.57 -11.60
C LYS A 277 27.49 12.40 -10.23
N HIS A 278 26.46 13.21 -9.92
CA HIS A 278 25.76 13.12 -8.64
C HIS A 278 25.06 11.77 -8.46
N TYR A 279 24.48 11.21 -9.52
CA TYR A 279 23.87 9.88 -9.52
C TYR A 279 24.89 8.82 -9.11
N ASN A 280 26.06 8.78 -9.75
CA ASN A 280 27.09 7.79 -9.44
C ASN A 280 27.61 7.92 -8.01
N ASP A 281 27.93 9.15 -7.57
CA ASP A 281 28.45 9.43 -6.22
C ASP A 281 27.45 9.03 -5.13
N LEU A 282 26.16 9.35 -5.32
CA LEU A 282 25.10 8.99 -4.39
C LEU A 282 24.73 7.50 -4.46
N TYR A 283 24.75 6.91 -5.65
CA TYR A 283 24.45 5.49 -5.85
C TYR A 283 25.46 4.61 -5.14
N GLU A 284 26.76 4.94 -5.19
CA GLU A 284 27.79 4.21 -4.46
C GLU A 284 27.57 4.28 -2.94
N LYS A 285 27.27 5.48 -2.42
CA LYS A 285 26.92 5.66 -0.99
C LYS A 285 25.69 4.86 -0.61
N LEU A 286 24.65 4.87 -1.46
CA LEU A 286 23.43 4.12 -1.26
C LEU A 286 23.69 2.61 -1.21
N GLU A 287 24.47 2.07 -2.15
CA GLU A 287 24.84 0.65 -2.15
C GLU A 287 25.62 0.25 -0.90
N ASN A 288 26.49 1.13 -0.39
CA ASN A 288 27.19 0.89 0.87
C ASN A 288 26.23 0.86 2.06
N VAL A 289 25.26 1.78 2.13
CA VAL A 289 24.21 1.76 3.16
C VAL A 289 23.40 0.46 3.07
N LEU A 290 22.92 0.10 1.88
CA LEU A 290 22.15 -1.12 1.64
C LEU A 290 22.88 -2.39 2.08
N LYS A 291 24.20 -2.46 1.85
CA LYS A 291 25.06 -3.56 2.32
C LYS A 291 25.18 -3.58 3.85
N ILE A 292 25.41 -2.42 4.48
CA ILE A 292 25.57 -2.31 5.95
C ILE A 292 24.29 -2.76 6.66
N VAL A 293 23.13 -2.31 6.19
CA VAL A 293 21.83 -2.66 6.78
C VAL A 293 21.33 -4.06 6.40
N LYS A 294 22.09 -4.78 5.55
CA LYS A 294 21.72 -6.11 5.03
C LYS A 294 20.32 -6.13 4.43
N ALA A 295 19.99 -5.11 3.63
CA ALA A 295 18.69 -5.01 2.96
C ALA A 295 18.45 -6.23 2.05
N SER A 296 17.21 -6.71 2.00
CA SER A 296 16.79 -7.77 1.08
C SER A 296 16.98 -7.33 -0.37
N ASP A 297 17.18 -8.27 -1.30
CA ASP A 297 17.32 -7.94 -2.73
C ASP A 297 16.08 -7.18 -3.26
N THR A 298 14.92 -7.52 -2.71
CA THR A 298 13.65 -6.84 -2.94
C THR A 298 13.70 -5.36 -2.55
N ILE A 299 14.12 -5.05 -1.30
CA ILE A 299 14.31 -3.65 -0.87
C ILE A 299 15.34 -2.95 -1.73
N ARG A 300 16.46 -3.61 -2.03
CA ARG A 300 17.55 -3.03 -2.81
C ARG A 300 17.05 -2.59 -4.19
N GLU A 301 16.34 -3.46 -4.91
CA GLU A 301 15.82 -3.14 -6.23
C GLU A 301 14.84 -1.98 -6.20
N ARG A 302 13.85 -2.02 -5.29
CA ARG A 302 12.88 -0.95 -5.12
C ARG A 302 13.52 0.38 -4.73
N THR A 303 14.52 0.34 -3.86
CA THR A 303 15.27 1.52 -3.43
C THR A 303 16.06 2.12 -4.59
N ARG A 304 16.70 1.29 -5.43
CA ARG A 304 17.39 1.75 -6.64
C ARG A 304 16.43 2.43 -7.61
N GLN A 305 15.27 1.83 -7.86
CA GLN A 305 14.25 2.40 -8.73
C GLN A 305 13.72 3.73 -8.20
N PHE A 306 13.42 3.81 -6.89
CA PHE A 306 13.02 5.05 -6.24
C PHE A 306 14.11 6.13 -6.38
N PHE A 307 15.35 5.81 -6.02
CA PHE A 307 16.48 6.73 -6.12
C PHE A 307 16.69 7.25 -7.54
N LYS A 308 16.71 6.35 -8.53
CA LYS A 308 16.84 6.70 -9.95
C LYS A 308 15.72 7.64 -10.40
N THR A 309 14.48 7.33 -10.02
CA THR A 309 13.30 8.14 -10.36
C THR A 309 13.43 9.55 -9.78
N GLN A 310 13.78 9.67 -8.49
CA GLN A 310 13.94 10.97 -7.84
C GLN A 310 15.02 11.84 -8.50
N ILE A 311 16.16 11.25 -8.89
CA ILE A 311 17.24 11.96 -9.58
C ILE A 311 16.77 12.46 -10.96
N ILE A 312 16.09 11.61 -11.73
CA ILE A 312 15.56 11.96 -13.06
C ILE A 312 14.51 13.07 -12.95
N GLU A 313 13.56 12.96 -12.01
CA GLU A 313 12.53 13.97 -11.80
C GLU A 313 13.13 15.33 -11.40
N THR A 314 14.11 15.32 -10.49
CA THR A 314 14.82 16.53 -10.05
C THR A 314 15.57 17.17 -11.23
N LYS A 315 16.30 16.36 -12.01
CA LYS A 315 17.01 16.80 -13.21
C LYS A 315 16.05 17.49 -14.18
N ASN A 316 14.97 16.80 -14.55
CA ASN A 316 14.00 17.29 -15.53
C ASN A 316 13.33 18.59 -15.06
N ALA A 317 12.93 18.66 -13.79
CA ALA A 317 12.32 19.85 -13.21
C ALA A 317 13.27 21.06 -13.24
N TRP A 318 14.54 20.85 -12.87
CA TRP A 318 15.52 21.94 -12.84
C TRP A 318 15.98 22.36 -14.24
N GLN A 319 16.15 21.41 -15.14
CA GLN A 319 16.47 21.66 -16.55
C GLN A 319 15.37 22.48 -17.22
N THR A 320 14.11 22.08 -17.05
CA THR A 320 12.95 22.81 -17.58
C THR A 320 12.91 24.25 -17.05
N ALA A 321 13.09 24.42 -15.74
CA ALA A 321 13.11 25.75 -15.15
C ALA A 321 14.28 26.62 -15.66
N CYS A 322 15.43 26.01 -15.92
CA CYS A 322 16.60 26.70 -16.47
C CYS A 322 16.32 27.20 -17.90
N ILE A 323 15.76 26.34 -18.75
CA ILE A 323 15.36 26.69 -20.12
C ILE A 323 14.36 27.87 -20.10
N MET A 324 13.32 27.78 -19.26
CA MET A 324 12.33 28.85 -19.12
C MET A 324 12.94 30.19 -18.70
N VAL A 325 13.90 30.20 -17.78
CA VAL A 325 14.59 31.42 -17.34
C VAL A 325 15.46 31.99 -18.46
N THR A 326 16.18 31.14 -19.19
CA THR A 326 17.02 31.55 -20.32
C THR A 326 16.18 32.14 -21.45
N ASP A 327 15.05 31.52 -21.78
CA ASP A 327 14.14 32.01 -22.82
C ASP A 327 13.48 33.32 -22.41
N LYS A 328 13.10 33.46 -21.13
CA LYS A 328 12.61 34.73 -20.60
C LYS A 328 13.64 35.85 -20.76
N LYS A 329 14.91 35.60 -20.43
CA LYS A 329 15.99 36.58 -20.59
C LYS A 329 16.23 36.96 -22.06
N LYS A 330 16.17 35.98 -22.98
CA LYS A 330 16.26 36.24 -24.42
C LYS A 330 15.10 37.09 -24.92
N MET A 331 13.89 36.80 -24.46
CA MET A 331 12.70 37.57 -24.81
C MET A 331 12.79 39.01 -24.27
N GLU A 332 13.25 39.19 -23.03
CA GLU A 332 13.51 40.51 -22.44
C GLU A 332 14.58 41.30 -23.22
N ALA A 333 15.64 40.63 -23.69
CA ALA A 333 16.65 41.25 -24.54
C ALA A 333 16.07 41.67 -25.90
N LEU A 334 15.33 40.79 -26.59
CA LEU A 334 14.68 41.11 -27.86
C LEU A 334 13.70 42.29 -27.75
N VAL A 335 12.94 42.35 -26.65
CA VAL A 335 12.01 43.46 -26.38
C VAL A 335 12.77 44.77 -26.17
N ARG A 336 13.88 44.74 -25.42
CA ARG A 336 14.72 45.91 -25.20
C ARG A 336 15.37 46.40 -26.49
N ASP A 337 15.99 45.49 -27.24
CA ASP A 337 16.69 45.80 -28.48
C ASP A 337 15.70 46.35 -29.53
N GLY A 338 14.51 45.73 -29.66
CA GLY A 338 13.44 46.24 -30.52
C GLY A 338 12.89 47.61 -30.08
N ALA A 339 12.87 47.90 -28.77
CA ALA A 339 12.49 49.22 -28.27
C ALA A 339 13.56 50.29 -28.57
N GLU A 340 14.84 49.92 -28.58
CA GLU A 340 15.95 50.80 -28.98
C GLU A 340 15.90 51.08 -30.49
N ASP A 341 15.68 50.05 -31.32
CA ASP A 341 15.52 50.21 -32.77
C ASP A 341 14.35 51.14 -33.11
N LEU A 342 13.22 51.00 -32.42
CA LEU A 342 12.04 51.83 -32.63
C LEU A 342 12.29 53.30 -32.23
N ARG A 343 13.04 53.54 -31.15
CA ARG A 343 13.47 54.90 -30.77
C ARG A 343 14.37 55.51 -31.84
N HIS A 344 15.33 54.75 -32.34
CA HIS A 344 16.24 55.22 -33.39
C HIS A 344 15.48 55.57 -34.68
N LEU A 345 14.50 54.77 -35.09
CA LEU A 345 13.62 55.07 -36.23
C LEU A 345 12.81 56.35 -36.03
N ILE A 346 12.25 56.56 -34.83
CA ILE A 346 11.52 57.79 -34.50
C ILE A 346 12.45 59.01 -34.59
N ASP A 347 13.64 58.93 -33.99
CA ASP A 347 14.61 60.03 -34.00
C ASP A 347 15.09 60.37 -35.42
N GLN A 348 15.32 59.35 -36.27
CA GLN A 348 15.63 59.56 -37.69
C GLN A 348 14.48 60.26 -38.42
N THR A 349 13.24 59.82 -38.22
CA THR A 349 12.06 60.41 -38.87
C THR A 349 11.88 61.88 -38.47
N ILE A 350 12.04 62.20 -37.18
CA ILE A 350 11.97 63.59 -36.68
C ILE A 350 13.08 64.45 -37.29
N ASN A 351 14.31 63.94 -37.36
CA ASN A 351 15.43 64.67 -37.94
C ASN A 351 15.25 64.92 -39.45
N ASP A 352 14.71 63.94 -40.19
CA ASP A 352 14.41 64.06 -41.62
C ASP A 352 13.31 65.11 -41.88
N GLU A 353 12.26 65.15 -41.03
CA GLU A 353 11.23 66.20 -41.09
C GLU A 353 11.80 67.60 -40.81
N GLN A 354 12.70 67.73 -39.83
CA GLN A 354 13.35 69.01 -39.53
C GLN A 354 14.25 69.47 -40.68
N GLN A 355 15.03 68.57 -41.28
CA GLN A 355 15.88 68.90 -42.44
C GLN A 355 15.05 69.28 -43.68
N ASN A 356 13.94 68.59 -43.94
CA ASN A 356 13.03 68.93 -45.02
C ASN A 356 12.38 70.30 -44.80
N ASN A 357 11.93 70.62 -43.57
CA ASN A 357 11.38 71.93 -43.25
C ASN A 357 12.39 73.07 -43.45
N VAL A 358 13.67 72.85 -43.11
CA VAL A 358 14.77 73.81 -43.35
C VAL A 358 15.08 73.99 -44.84
N ARG A 359 14.97 72.92 -45.65
CA ARG A 359 15.11 73.01 -47.11
C ARG A 359 13.97 73.80 -47.75
N THR A 360 12.72 73.52 -47.40
CA THR A 360 11.56 74.26 -47.92
C THR A 360 11.55 75.74 -47.49
N THR A 361 12.07 76.06 -46.30
CA THR A 361 12.19 77.47 -45.89
C THR A 361 13.32 78.21 -46.60
N LYS A 362 14.41 77.53 -46.99
CA LYS A 362 15.44 78.12 -47.86
C LYS A 362 14.96 78.31 -49.29
N GLU A 363 14.28 77.33 -49.88
CA GLU A 363 13.73 77.44 -51.24
C GLU A 363 12.68 78.55 -51.37
N ASN A 364 11.89 78.80 -50.32
CA ASN A 364 10.95 79.93 -50.28
C ASN A 364 11.60 81.29 -49.96
N ALA A 365 12.87 81.32 -49.54
CA ALA A 365 13.60 82.57 -49.29
C ALA A 365 14.44 83.01 -50.51
N ASP A 366 14.76 82.08 -51.41
CA ASP A 366 15.50 82.32 -52.66
C ASP A 366 14.58 82.53 -53.89
N ALA A 367 13.26 82.38 -53.73
CA ALA A 367 12.21 82.71 -54.70
C ALA A 367 11.50 84.02 -54.34
#